data_AF-A0A2T0TD42-F1
#
_entry.id   AF-A0A2T0TD42-F1
#
_cell.length_a   1.000
_cell.length_b   1.000
_cell.length_c   1.000
_cell.angle_alpha   90.00
_cell.angle_beta   90.00
_cell.angle_gamma   90.00
#
_symmetry.space_group_name_H-M   'P 1'
#
loop_
_entity.id
_entity.type
_entity.pdbx_description
1 polymer ?
#
loop_
_entity_poly.entity_id
_entity_poly.type
_entity_poly.pdbx_seq_one_letter_code
_entity_poly.pdbx_strand_id
1 'polypeptide(L)'
;MALFATGSQELLTAGQDIVSTGEEIDGILKNLNNIIDAINGTWSGAAKDAFTVLNTRFDEDARKLNEALKEIAEQVTGSANLYVQQQEEQAQQMSSITSRLG
;
A
#
# COMPACT_ATOMS: atom_id res chain seq x y z
N MET A 1 26.56 -5.75 8.90
CA MET A 1 25.43 -5.26 9.71
C MET A 1 24.77 -4.00 9.14
N ALA A 2 25.50 -3.03 8.59
CA ALA A 2 24.89 -1.81 8.00
C ALA A 2 23.92 -2.10 6.83
N LEU A 3 24.30 -2.92 5.85
CA LEU A 3 23.48 -3.23 4.66
C LEU A 3 22.11 -3.86 5.00
N PHE A 4 22.01 -4.57 6.13
CA PHE A 4 20.79 -5.29 6.52
C PHE A 4 19.77 -4.40 7.21
N ALA A 5 20.21 -3.45 8.05
CA ALA A 5 19.34 -2.43 8.64
C ALA A 5 18.86 -1.41 7.59
N THR A 6 19.69 -1.14 6.58
CA THR A 6 19.31 -0.29 5.44
C THR A 6 18.16 -0.91 4.65
N GLY A 7 18.19 -2.22 4.36
CA GLY A 7 17.11 -2.90 3.65
C GLY A 7 15.76 -2.89 4.37
N SER A 8 15.73 -3.07 5.69
CA SER A 8 14.48 -2.98 6.47
C SER A 8 13.92 -1.55 6.50
N GLN A 9 14.78 -0.54 6.57
CA GLN A 9 14.36 0.86 6.56
C GLN A 9 13.85 1.29 5.18
N GLU A 10 14.50 0.86 4.10
CA GLU A 10 14.05 1.10 2.72
C GLU A 10 12.69 0.46 2.45
N LEU A 11 12.45 -0.76 2.95
CA LEU A 11 11.14 -1.42 2.86
C LEU A 11 10.06 -0.64 3.62
N LEU A 12 10.35 -0.15 4.83
CA LEU A 12 9.41 0.69 5.59
C LEU A 12 9.08 2.02 4.90
N THR A 13 10.07 2.63 4.25
CA THR A 13 9.86 3.84 3.44
C THR A 13 9.00 3.52 2.22
N ALA A 14 9.31 2.45 1.49
CA ALA A 14 8.52 2.02 0.34
C ALA A 14 7.06 1.71 0.71
N GLY A 15 6.81 1.10 1.88
CA GLY A 15 5.46 0.89 2.40
C GLY A 15 4.71 2.20 2.67
N GLN A 16 5.38 3.22 3.21
CA GLN A 16 4.80 4.56 3.41
C GLN A 16 4.51 5.27 2.09
N ASP A 17 5.42 5.18 1.12
CA ASP A 17 5.24 5.78 -0.20
C ASP A 17 4.03 5.17 -0.94
N ILE A 18 3.83 3.85 -0.79
CA ILE A 18 2.68 3.12 -1.32
C ILE A 18 1.37 3.62 -0.70
N VAL A 19 1.34 3.80 0.63
CA VAL A 19 0.17 4.35 1.33
C VAL A 19 -0.12 5.79 0.87
N SER A 20 0.91 6.63 0.80
CA SER A 20 0.78 8.02 0.31
C SER A 20 0.25 8.06 -1.13
N THR A 21 0.72 7.17 -2.00
CA THR A 21 0.21 7.07 -3.37
C THR A 21 -1.26 6.67 -3.40
N GLY A 22 -1.69 5.76 -2.52
CA GLY A 22 -3.12 5.42 -2.35
C GLY A 22 -3.97 6.61 -1.95
N GLU A 23 -3.50 7.43 -1.00
CA GLU A 23 -4.19 8.66 -0.58
C GLU A 23 -4.30 9.70 -1.71
N GLU A 24 -3.24 9.85 -2.53
CA GLU A 24 -3.26 10.71 -3.71
C GLU A 24 -4.27 10.24 -4.75
N ILE A 25 -4.30 8.94 -5.02
CA ILE A 25 -5.29 8.31 -5.92
C ILE A 25 -6.69 8.63 -5.40
N ASP A 26 -7.00 8.38 -4.14
CA ASP A 26 -8.30 8.68 -3.53
C ASP A 26 -8.70 10.16 -3.68
N GLY A 27 -7.74 11.08 -3.58
CA GLY A 27 -7.94 12.51 -3.85
C GLY A 27 -8.36 12.78 -5.30
N ILE A 28 -7.69 12.13 -6.26
CA ILE A 28 -8.03 12.21 -7.69
C ILE A 28 -9.42 11.63 -7.95
N LEU A 29 -9.77 10.47 -7.35
CA LEU A 29 -11.09 9.85 -7.51
C LEU A 29 -12.21 10.79 -7.01
N LYS A 30 -12.02 11.42 -5.85
CA LYS A 30 -12.96 12.41 -5.30
C LYS A 30 -13.13 13.61 -6.21
N ASN A 31 -12.04 14.13 -6.77
CA ASN A 31 -12.10 15.24 -7.71
C ASN A 31 -12.85 14.85 -8.99
N LEU A 32 -12.60 13.64 -9.51
CA LEU A 32 -13.35 13.11 -10.64
C LEU A 32 -14.85 13.06 -10.32
N ASN A 33 -15.24 12.47 -9.19
CA ASN A 33 -16.64 12.40 -8.76
C ASN A 33 -17.31 13.78 -8.67
N ASN A 34 -16.62 14.78 -8.12
CA ASN A 34 -17.13 16.15 -8.06
C ASN A 34 -17.36 16.75 -9.46
N ILE A 35 -16.43 16.50 -10.39
CA ILE A 35 -16.59 16.93 -11.79
C ILE A 35 -17.81 16.24 -12.38
N ILE A 36 -17.95 14.93 -12.19
CA ILE A 36 -19.06 14.11 -12.69
C ILE A 36 -20.41 14.62 -12.19
N ASP A 37 -20.53 14.89 -10.89
CA ASP A 37 -21.74 15.43 -10.29
C ASP A 37 -22.11 16.80 -10.85
N ALA A 38 -21.12 17.65 -11.15
CA ALA A 38 -21.34 18.97 -11.74
C ALA A 38 -21.92 18.89 -13.17
N ILE A 39 -21.54 17.88 -13.96
CA ILE A 39 -22.04 17.70 -15.35
C ILE A 39 -23.32 16.86 -15.41
N ASN A 40 -23.69 16.15 -14.34
CA ASN A 40 -24.86 15.28 -14.27
C ASN A 40 -26.19 16.01 -14.58
N GLY A 41 -26.25 17.33 -14.31
CA GLY A 41 -27.38 18.19 -14.70
C GLY A 41 -27.48 18.51 -16.19
N THR A 42 -26.42 18.25 -16.96
CA THR A 42 -26.29 18.63 -18.38
C THR A 42 -26.44 17.44 -19.33
N TRP A 43 -26.16 16.21 -18.87
CA TRP A 43 -26.20 14.99 -19.69
C TRP A 43 -27.46 14.18 -19.41
N SER A 44 -28.48 14.27 -20.27
CA SER A 44 -29.72 13.48 -20.14
C SER A 44 -29.75 12.27 -21.09
N GLY A 45 -30.45 11.19 -20.70
CA GLY A 45 -30.68 10.02 -21.55
C GLY A 45 -29.47 9.06 -21.63
N ALA A 46 -29.14 8.57 -22.82
CA ALA A 46 -28.11 7.55 -23.05
C ALA A 46 -26.70 7.94 -22.55
N ALA A 47 -26.41 9.23 -22.47
CA ALA A 47 -25.16 9.74 -21.93
C ALA A 47 -25.03 9.45 -20.42
N LYS A 48 -26.14 9.49 -19.67
CA LYS A 48 -26.19 9.19 -18.22
C LYS A 48 -25.94 7.71 -17.93
N ASP A 49 -26.47 6.81 -18.76
CA ASP A 49 -26.29 5.37 -18.59
C ASP A 49 -24.83 4.96 -18.85
N ALA A 50 -24.24 5.48 -19.93
CA ALA A 50 -22.81 5.30 -20.21
C ALA A 50 -21.94 5.84 -19.06
N PHE A 51 -22.33 6.98 -18.48
CA PHE A 51 -21.65 7.56 -17.34
C PHE A 51 -21.74 6.70 -16.09
N THR A 52 -22.92 6.16 -15.79
CA THR A 52 -23.15 5.31 -14.62
C THR A 52 -22.31 4.04 -14.69
N VAL A 53 -22.21 3.43 -15.87
CA VAL A 53 -21.36 2.26 -16.11
C VAL A 53 -19.88 2.61 -15.95
N LEU A 54 -19.44 3.76 -16.48
CA LEU A 54 -18.06 4.23 -16.30
C LEU A 54 -17.74 4.47 -14.81
N ASN A 55 -18.64 5.12 -14.08
CA ASN A 55 -18.46 5.40 -12.66
C ASN A 55 -18.33 4.11 -11.84
N THR A 56 -19.19 3.14 -12.12
CA THR A 56 -19.16 1.84 -11.42
C THR A 56 -17.84 1.10 -11.69
N ARG A 57 -17.40 1.06 -12.96
CA ARG A 57 -16.10 0.45 -13.30
C ARG A 57 -14.94 1.16 -12.62
N PHE A 58 -14.97 2.48 -12.60
CA PHE A 58 -13.95 3.30 -11.98
C PHE A 58 -13.86 3.05 -10.46
N ASP A 59 -15.01 3.04 -9.76
CA ASP A 59 -15.07 2.71 -8.34
C ASP A 59 -14.52 1.29 -8.05
N GLU A 60 -14.78 0.36 -8.96
CA GLU A 60 -14.29 -1.02 -8.86
C GLU A 60 -12.76 -1.12 -9.06
N ASP A 61 -12.23 -0.40 -10.06
CA ASP A 61 -10.79 -0.36 -10.35
C ASP A 61 -10.02 0.36 -9.24
N ALA A 62 -10.59 1.44 -8.70
CA ALA A 62 -10.07 2.16 -7.53
C ALA A 62 -9.96 1.24 -6.31
N ARG A 63 -11.00 0.46 -6.02
CA ARG A 63 -10.98 -0.51 -4.92
C ARG A 63 -9.89 -1.56 -5.11
N LYS A 64 -9.78 -2.13 -6.32
CA LYS A 64 -8.75 -3.14 -6.64
C LYS A 64 -7.35 -2.58 -6.47
N LEU A 65 -7.13 -1.34 -6.90
CA LEU A 65 -5.86 -0.65 -6.74
C LEU A 65 -5.52 -0.44 -5.26
N ASN A 66 -6.47 0.06 -4.46
CA ASN A 66 -6.28 0.23 -3.02
C ASN A 66 -6.03 -1.10 -2.28
N GLU A 67 -6.74 -2.17 -2.63
CA GLU A 67 -6.48 -3.52 -2.09
C GLU A 67 -5.07 -3.99 -2.43
N ALA A 68 -4.64 -3.86 -3.70
CA ALA A 68 -3.30 -4.25 -4.11
C ALA A 68 -2.20 -3.44 -3.39
N LEU A 69 -2.38 -2.12 -3.26
CA LEU A 69 -1.43 -1.27 -2.53
C LEU A 69 -1.34 -1.69 -1.06
N LYS A 70 -2.47 -1.98 -0.41
CA LYS A 70 -2.50 -2.46 0.98
C LYS A 70 -1.81 -3.81 1.11
N GLU A 71 -2.07 -4.74 0.20
CA GLU A 71 -1.46 -6.07 0.22
C GLU A 71 0.06 -6.00 0.03
N ILE A 72 0.54 -5.12 -0.86
CA ILE A 72 1.98 -4.87 -1.03
C ILE A 72 2.56 -4.25 0.25
N ALA A 73 1.90 -3.28 0.87
CA ALA A 73 2.36 -2.69 2.13
C ALA A 73 2.44 -3.73 3.26
N GLU A 74 1.46 -4.62 3.37
CA GLU A 74 1.46 -5.74 4.32
C GLU A 74 2.60 -6.74 4.04
N GLN A 75 2.85 -7.09 2.78
CA GLN A 75 3.96 -7.98 2.39
C GLN A 75 5.33 -7.36 2.70
N VAL A 76 5.49 -6.07 2.41
CA VAL A 76 6.73 -5.32 2.63
C VAL A 76 7.02 -5.19 4.13
N THR A 77 6.03 -4.79 4.93
CA THR A 77 6.17 -4.67 6.39
C THR A 77 6.31 -6.03 7.07
N GLY A 78 5.58 -7.04 6.62
CA GLY A 78 5.71 -8.43 7.09
C GLY A 78 7.10 -8.99 6.84
N SER A 79 7.66 -8.75 5.64
CA SER A 79 9.04 -9.13 5.31
C SER A 79 10.05 -8.43 6.21
N ALA A 80 9.89 -7.12 6.45
CA ALA A 80 10.76 -6.36 7.36
C ALA A 80 10.73 -6.92 8.79
N ASN A 81 9.54 -7.23 9.32
CA ASN A 81 9.39 -7.82 10.66
C ASN A 81 10.01 -9.21 10.78
N LEU A 82 9.81 -10.07 9.77
CA LEU A 82 10.45 -11.40 9.69
C LEU A 82 11.98 -11.30 9.73
N TYR A 83 12.53 -10.31 9.02
CA TYR A 83 13.96 -10.04 9.02
C TYR A 83 14.49 -9.61 10.39
N VAL A 84 13.77 -8.72 11.11
CA VAL A 84 14.13 -8.31 12.48
C VAL A 84 14.06 -9.49 13.44
N GLN A 85 13.02 -10.31 13.35
CA GLN A 85 12.82 -11.47 14.22
C GLN A 85 13.94 -12.51 14.04
N GLN A 86 14.35 -12.80 12.80
CA GLN A 86 15.50 -13.68 12.54
C GLN A 86 16.81 -13.13 13.11
N GLN A 87 17.01 -11.81 13.15
CA GLN A 87 18.19 -11.21 13.79
C GLN A 87 18.18 -11.44 15.29
N GLU A 88 17.06 -11.23 15.97
CA GLU A 88 16.95 -11.43 17.42
C GLU A 88 17.24 -12.89 17.79
N GLU A 89 16.68 -13.84 17.03
CA GLU A 89 16.95 -15.27 17.23
C GLU A 89 18.43 -15.62 17.02
N GLN A 90 19.06 -15.13 15.95
CA GLN A 90 20.49 -15.39 15.69
C GLN A 90 21.39 -14.75 16.76
N ALA A 91 21.08 -13.54 17.20
CA ALA A 91 21.83 -12.86 18.25
C ALA A 91 21.75 -13.64 19.57
N GLN A 92 20.55 -14.09 19.96
CA GLN A 92 20.34 -14.92 21.15
C GLN A 92 21.10 -16.25 21.07
N GLN A 93 21.06 -16.93 19.92
CA GLN A 93 21.81 -18.16 19.70
C GLN A 93 23.32 -17.92 19.84
N MET A 94 23.85 -16.85 19.25
CA MET A 94 25.26 -16.49 19.37
C MET A 94 25.65 -16.23 20.83
N SER A 95 24.86 -15.44 21.57
CA SER A 95 25.08 -15.18 22.99
C SER A 95 25.08 -16.46 23.82
N SER A 96 24.18 -17.40 23.51
CA SER A 96 24.12 -18.70 24.20
C SER A 96 25.36 -19.57 23.92
N ILE A 97 25.91 -19.52 22.70
CA ILE A 97 27.15 -20.23 22.35
C ILE A 97 28.35 -19.59 23.06
N THR A 98 28.47 -18.25 22.99
CA THR A 98 29.55 -17.52 23.67
C THR A 98 29.53 -17.77 25.18
N SER A 99 28.34 -17.79 25.80
CA SER A 99 28.20 -18.09 27.24
C SER A 99 28.52 -19.53 27.62
N ARG A 100 28.62 -20.46 26.66
CA ARG A 100 29.01 -21.86 26.89
C ARG A 100 30.48 -22.14 26.57
N LEU A 101 31.12 -21.24 25.82
CA LEU A 101 32.53 -21.35 25.42
C LEU A 101 33.47 -20.48 26.28
N GLY A 102 32.92 -19.51 27.02
CA GLY A 102 33.60 -18.83 28.14
C GLY A 102 33.25 -19.48 29.47
#